data_AF-A0A9P8IGW9-F1
#
_entry.id   AF-A0A9P8IGW9-F1
#
_cell.length_a   1.000
_cell.length_b   1.000
_cell.length_c   1.000
_cell.angle_alpha   90.00
_cell.angle_beta   90.00
_cell.angle_gamma   90.00
#
_symmetry.space_group_name_H-M   'P 1'
#
loop_
_entity.id
_entity.type
_entity.pdbx_description
1 polymer ?
#
loop_
_entity_poly.entity_id
_entity_poly.type
_entity_poly.pdbx_seq_one_letter_code
_entity_poly.pdbx_strand_id
1 'polypeptide(L)'
;MAENKYLTTDKDSFPYVFIRNIDIPLNTYEKGLLRANVFLPKDAAPFGDKTYPVIATYGPYGKDVPYEIFYKKSWEQLNPEMKSTHSAWETPDPAYWTSKGYIVLRVDERGAGQSPGLLDTMSRGTSEAFFDVIEWAAEQEWSSGKVGLLGISYYAGTQWRVAARKPKGLAAIIPWEGMSDYYRDRVRHGGILSDRFIDFWWNNGVSPNQYGKPGRSARSWGEDTLEGDLDEETLLKNRRDQTVDTAVHKFRDEEYYRTRDFDVEAIEVPLLSVANWGGILLHLRGNVLGWIRASSEYKFLHFIVGRHDLPFYYPESAKLQLSFFNSFLKDDDKDGWKSGKQPRVRLTLRKGEAGVDDPDRERGFPSRDEADWPLLGTNYTRFYLTSDNSLSTKPSTSISTINYDALNGEPIRFGYKTPFALEITGHIVAHLTVAAARRSVDAAPPSDIDLFITLRKLNAKGEEVFYTGTMGDPVPIVKGWQRVSLRKVDESNKLHKEYLPYRNYYSSDVQPVEENQKYEVDVEVWPTNVVLEPEETLMLEIAGHDTQGVGRFSHEHPDDRDTKIFDGKNIITVGGEASWITLPVIDARK
;
A
#
# COMPACT_ATOMS: atom_id res chain seq x y z
N MET A 1 34.96 -9.10 -6.05
CA MET A 1 34.32 -8.79 -4.76
C MET A 1 35.29 -8.01 -3.88
N ALA A 2 34.85 -6.95 -3.19
CA ALA A 2 35.71 -6.24 -2.23
C ALA A 2 35.89 -7.10 -0.97
N GLU A 3 37.13 -7.27 -0.51
CA GLU A 3 37.40 -8.02 0.73
C GLU A 3 37.04 -7.15 1.94
N ASN A 4 36.03 -7.58 2.71
CA ASN A 4 35.82 -7.10 4.08
C ASN A 4 35.99 -8.28 5.05
N LYS A 5 36.40 -7.99 6.29
CA LYS A 5 36.70 -9.01 7.31
C LYS A 5 35.47 -9.80 7.80
N TYR A 6 34.27 -9.39 7.44
CA TYR A 6 33.01 -9.99 7.86
C TYR A 6 32.35 -10.84 6.77
N LEU A 7 32.91 -10.82 5.55
CA LEU A 7 32.40 -11.52 4.39
C LEU A 7 32.62 -13.02 4.59
N THR A 8 31.54 -13.79 4.46
CA THR A 8 31.60 -15.25 4.49
C THR A 8 30.92 -15.83 3.27
N THR A 9 31.34 -17.03 2.87
CA THR A 9 30.76 -17.76 1.74
C THR A 9 30.54 -19.21 2.13
N ASP A 10 29.29 -19.64 2.10
CA ASP A 10 28.89 -21.04 2.27
C ASP A 10 28.48 -21.62 0.91
N LYS A 11 29.26 -22.59 0.43
CA LYS A 11 29.06 -23.23 -0.87
C LYS A 11 28.39 -24.59 -0.77
N ASP A 12 28.13 -25.11 0.41
CA ASP A 12 27.90 -26.54 0.60
C ASP A 12 26.63 -26.83 1.40
N SER A 13 26.27 -25.99 2.38
CA SER A 13 25.17 -26.28 3.31
C SER A 13 23.77 -26.11 2.72
N PHE A 14 23.65 -25.38 1.60
CA PHE A 14 22.37 -24.95 1.03
C PHE A 14 22.25 -25.32 -0.46
N PRO A 15 21.04 -25.32 -1.06
CA PRO A 15 20.88 -25.56 -2.50
C PRO A 15 21.45 -24.43 -3.39
N TYR A 16 21.91 -23.33 -2.79
CA TYR A 16 22.57 -22.19 -3.43
C TYR A 16 23.93 -21.92 -2.78
N VAL A 17 24.76 -21.08 -3.40
CA VAL A 17 25.89 -20.46 -2.71
C VAL A 17 25.37 -19.26 -1.94
N PHE A 18 25.69 -19.17 -0.66
CA PHE A 18 25.31 -18.06 0.20
C PHE A 18 26.54 -17.20 0.53
N ILE A 19 26.56 -15.96 0.05
CA ILE A 19 27.56 -14.96 0.41
C ILE A 19 26.91 -13.99 1.40
N ARG A 20 27.50 -13.85 2.58
CA ARG A 20 26.95 -13.03 3.66
C ARG A 20 27.81 -11.80 3.89
N ASN A 21 27.16 -10.67 4.20
CA ASN A 21 27.78 -9.39 4.57
C ASN A 21 28.70 -8.81 3.47
N ILE A 22 28.28 -8.88 2.21
CA ILE A 22 28.96 -8.14 1.15
C ILE A 22 28.71 -6.64 1.30
N ASP A 23 29.75 -5.84 1.09
CA ASP A 23 29.65 -4.38 1.12
C ASP A 23 29.29 -3.84 -0.26
N ILE A 24 28.29 -2.97 -0.30
CA ILE A 24 27.88 -2.20 -1.46
C ILE A 24 28.26 -0.74 -1.20
N PRO A 25 29.23 -0.16 -1.92
CA PRO A 25 29.63 1.23 -1.74
C PRO A 25 28.53 2.18 -2.23
N LEU A 26 28.26 3.23 -1.44
CA LEU A 26 27.35 4.31 -1.82
C LEU A 26 28.10 5.43 -2.55
N ASN A 27 27.57 5.82 -3.71
CA ASN A 27 28.16 6.79 -4.63
C ASN A 27 27.29 8.04 -4.84
N THR A 28 25.97 7.91 -4.73
CA THR A 28 25.01 8.98 -5.11
C THR A 28 24.57 9.86 -3.95
N TYR A 29 24.53 9.33 -2.72
CA TYR A 29 24.05 10.06 -1.55
C TYR A 29 24.83 9.66 -0.31
N GLU A 30 25.52 10.62 0.32
CA GLU A 30 26.35 10.46 1.52
C GLU A 30 27.24 9.20 1.51
N LYS A 31 28.53 9.36 1.18
CA LYS A 31 29.48 8.24 1.09
C LYS A 31 29.38 7.31 2.30
N GLY A 32 29.38 6.01 2.02
CA GLY A 32 29.26 4.97 3.01
C GLY A 32 29.16 3.61 2.34
N LEU A 33 28.64 2.63 3.07
CA LEU A 33 28.36 1.31 2.54
C LEU A 33 27.00 0.82 3.05
N LEU A 34 26.44 -0.12 2.31
CA LEU A 34 25.35 -0.97 2.73
C LEU A 34 25.85 -2.40 2.83
N ARG A 35 25.20 -3.20 3.68
CA ARG A 35 25.50 -4.63 3.83
C ARG A 35 24.39 -5.50 3.28
N ALA A 36 24.81 -6.48 2.51
CA ALA A 36 23.91 -7.36 1.79
C ALA A 36 24.26 -8.85 1.95
N ASN A 37 23.27 -9.66 1.65
CA ASN A 37 23.33 -11.10 1.50
C ASN A 37 23.04 -11.45 0.04
N VAL A 38 23.83 -12.35 -0.55
CA VAL A 38 23.67 -12.81 -1.93
C VAL A 38 23.46 -14.32 -1.95
N PHE A 39 22.44 -14.76 -2.68
CA PHE A 39 22.12 -16.15 -2.88
C PHE A 39 22.23 -16.48 -4.38
N LEU A 40 23.16 -17.36 -4.72
CA LEU A 40 23.53 -17.67 -6.10
C LEU A 40 23.16 -19.11 -6.47
N PRO A 41 22.70 -19.38 -7.71
CA PRO A 41 22.76 -20.73 -8.28
C PRO A 41 24.19 -21.29 -8.18
N LYS A 42 24.34 -22.60 -7.95
CA LYS A 42 25.65 -23.24 -7.72
C LYS A 42 26.63 -23.10 -8.90
N ASP A 43 26.11 -22.97 -10.11
CA ASP A 43 26.88 -22.81 -11.35
C ASP A 43 27.06 -21.34 -11.76
N ALA A 44 26.65 -20.38 -10.92
CA ALA A 44 26.91 -18.97 -11.15
C ALA A 44 28.39 -18.62 -10.93
N ALA A 45 28.95 -17.72 -11.73
CA ALA A 45 30.26 -17.14 -11.50
C ALA A 45 30.37 -16.53 -10.08
N PRO A 46 31.56 -16.48 -9.46
CA PRO A 46 32.81 -17.08 -9.90
C PRO A 46 32.92 -18.58 -9.55
N PHE A 47 31.87 -19.22 -9.04
CA PHE A 47 31.90 -20.63 -8.60
C PHE A 47 31.59 -21.62 -9.73
N GLY A 48 30.88 -21.16 -10.74
CA GLY A 48 30.78 -21.76 -12.07
C GLY A 48 31.09 -20.73 -13.16
N ASP A 49 30.45 -20.88 -14.31
CA ASP A 49 30.70 -20.08 -15.53
C ASP A 49 29.46 -19.32 -16.05
N LYS A 50 28.33 -19.42 -15.36
CA LYS A 50 27.08 -18.77 -15.78
C LYS A 50 26.84 -17.44 -15.07
N THR A 51 26.09 -16.58 -15.74
CA THR A 51 25.53 -15.36 -15.16
C THR A 51 24.00 -15.42 -15.16
N TYR A 52 23.39 -14.73 -14.22
CA TYR A 52 21.94 -14.76 -14.02
C TYR A 52 21.40 -13.35 -13.73
N PRO A 53 20.13 -13.07 -14.08
CA PRO A 53 19.46 -11.86 -13.62
C PRO A 53 19.31 -11.83 -12.11
N VAL A 54 19.27 -10.64 -11.55
CA VAL A 54 19.24 -10.38 -10.11
C VAL A 54 17.86 -9.96 -9.67
N ILE A 55 17.36 -10.51 -8.57
CA ILE A 55 16.19 -10.02 -7.85
C ILE A 55 16.70 -9.33 -6.59
N ALA A 56 16.52 -8.02 -6.50
CA ALA A 56 17.02 -7.22 -5.38
C ALA A 56 15.90 -6.76 -4.44
N THR A 57 16.16 -6.83 -3.14
CA THR A 57 15.34 -6.21 -2.09
C THR A 57 16.19 -5.30 -1.21
N TYR A 58 15.59 -4.20 -0.77
CA TYR A 58 16.22 -3.18 0.07
C TYR A 58 15.18 -2.64 1.06
N GLY A 59 15.45 -2.79 2.35
CA GLY A 59 14.49 -2.40 3.39
C GLY A 59 15.00 -2.54 4.83
N PRO A 60 14.22 -2.06 5.81
CA PRO A 60 14.69 -1.85 7.18
C PRO A 60 14.43 -3.03 8.13
N TYR A 61 13.85 -4.14 7.64
CA TYR A 61 13.39 -5.24 8.50
C TYR A 61 14.49 -6.22 8.92
N GLY A 62 15.74 -6.00 8.47
CA GLY A 62 16.86 -6.87 8.79
C GLY A 62 16.96 -8.05 7.83
N LYS A 63 18.03 -8.09 7.01
CA LYS A 63 18.28 -9.13 6.00
C LYS A 63 18.49 -10.53 6.57
N ASP A 64 18.87 -10.60 7.85
CA ASP A 64 19.19 -11.82 8.60
C ASP A 64 18.04 -12.24 9.55
N VAL A 65 16.90 -11.53 9.58
CA VAL A 65 15.77 -11.90 10.45
C VAL A 65 15.00 -13.08 9.82
N PRO A 66 14.96 -14.26 10.47
CA PRO A 66 14.25 -15.40 9.91
C PRO A 66 12.74 -15.17 9.95
N TYR A 67 12.04 -15.50 8.86
CA TYR A 67 10.58 -15.38 8.78
C TYR A 67 9.90 -16.13 9.94
N GLU A 68 10.29 -17.38 10.19
CA GLU A 68 9.69 -18.22 11.24
C GLU A 68 9.75 -17.61 12.65
N ILE A 69 10.74 -16.76 12.90
CA ILE A 69 10.90 -16.01 14.15
C ILE A 69 10.08 -14.72 14.11
N PHE A 70 10.15 -13.98 13.01
CA PHE A 70 9.45 -12.71 12.85
C PHE A 70 7.93 -12.88 12.92
N TYR A 71 7.38 -13.85 12.19
CA TYR A 71 5.95 -14.11 12.18
C TYR A 71 5.60 -15.59 11.98
N LYS A 72 5.75 -16.35 13.06
CA LYS A 72 5.51 -17.79 13.12
C LYS A 72 4.15 -18.25 12.56
N LYS A 73 3.04 -17.60 12.96
CA LYS A 73 1.69 -17.99 12.52
C LYS A 73 1.57 -17.96 10.99
N SER A 74 2.12 -16.92 10.36
CA SER A 74 2.14 -16.77 8.91
C SER A 74 3.07 -17.81 8.27
N TRP A 75 4.28 -17.95 8.80
CA TRP A 75 5.27 -18.94 8.35
C TRP A 75 4.70 -20.35 8.26
N GLU A 76 3.92 -20.79 9.25
CA GLU A 76 3.32 -22.12 9.28
C GLU A 76 2.38 -22.37 8.08
N GLN A 77 1.74 -21.33 7.56
CA GLN A 77 0.75 -21.39 6.48
C GLN A 77 1.34 -21.22 5.07
N LEU A 78 2.62 -20.85 4.92
CA LEU A 78 3.17 -20.62 3.58
C LEU A 78 3.23 -21.91 2.76
N ASN A 79 3.20 -21.73 1.45
CA ASN A 79 3.59 -22.75 0.48
C ASN A 79 4.95 -23.36 0.88
N PRO A 80 5.05 -24.70 1.04
CA PRO A 80 6.31 -25.36 1.40
C PRO A 80 7.48 -25.08 0.43
N GLU A 81 7.20 -24.85 -0.87
CA GLU A 81 8.25 -24.49 -1.84
C GLU A 81 8.84 -23.09 -1.60
N MET A 82 8.16 -22.26 -0.82
CA MET A 82 8.58 -20.91 -0.44
C MET A 82 9.16 -20.84 0.98
N LYS A 83 9.58 -22.00 1.52
CA LYS A 83 10.21 -22.10 2.83
C LYS A 83 11.64 -22.61 2.69
N SER A 84 12.60 -21.77 3.05
CA SER A 84 14.01 -22.11 3.16
C SER A 84 14.61 -21.54 4.44
N THR A 85 15.81 -22.01 4.81
CA THR A 85 16.53 -21.54 6.00
C THR A 85 16.71 -20.03 6.04
N HIS A 86 16.80 -19.38 4.88
CA HIS A 86 17.00 -17.93 4.76
C HIS A 86 15.76 -17.18 4.27
N SER A 87 14.56 -17.74 4.37
CA SER A 87 13.32 -16.99 4.12
C SER A 87 13.22 -15.82 5.10
N ALA A 88 12.87 -14.64 4.58
CA ALA A 88 12.61 -13.46 5.40
C ALA A 88 11.27 -12.83 5.00
N TRP A 89 10.62 -12.21 5.98
CA TRP A 89 9.34 -11.53 5.85
C TRP A 89 9.28 -10.62 4.63
N GLU A 90 8.24 -10.76 3.81
CA GLU A 90 7.94 -9.96 2.60
C GLU A 90 8.98 -10.02 1.46
N THR A 91 9.96 -10.91 1.53
CA THR A 91 10.98 -11.06 0.50
C THR A 91 10.81 -12.34 -0.32
N PRO A 92 11.37 -12.39 -1.55
CA PRO A 92 11.47 -13.61 -2.35
C PRO A 92 12.26 -14.71 -1.61
N ASP A 93 11.78 -15.95 -1.67
CA ASP A 93 12.51 -17.07 -1.07
C ASP A 93 13.78 -17.43 -1.89
N PRO A 94 14.97 -17.44 -1.27
CA PRO A 94 16.20 -17.66 -2.01
C PRO A 94 16.31 -19.07 -2.61
N ALA A 95 15.78 -20.11 -1.97
CA ALA A 95 15.84 -21.47 -2.53
C ALA A 95 14.99 -21.59 -3.80
N TYR A 96 13.76 -21.06 -3.75
CA TYR A 96 12.88 -21.06 -4.90
C TYR A 96 13.54 -20.33 -6.08
N TRP A 97 13.94 -19.06 -5.90
CA TRP A 97 14.37 -18.21 -7.01
C TRP A 97 15.73 -18.63 -7.59
N THR A 98 16.67 -19.09 -6.76
CA THR A 98 17.95 -19.65 -7.27
C THR A 98 17.73 -20.92 -8.07
N SER A 99 16.79 -21.79 -7.68
CA SER A 99 16.41 -22.96 -8.48
C SER A 99 15.80 -22.61 -9.85
N LYS A 100 15.28 -21.38 -9.99
CA LYS A 100 14.75 -20.86 -11.26
C LYS A 100 15.78 -20.08 -12.08
N GLY A 101 17.06 -20.09 -11.69
CA GLY A 101 18.12 -19.35 -12.40
C GLY A 101 17.97 -17.83 -12.22
N TYR A 102 17.78 -17.41 -10.97
CA TYR A 102 17.88 -16.01 -10.54
C TYR A 102 18.85 -15.92 -9.38
N ILE A 103 19.47 -14.75 -9.23
CA ILE A 103 20.22 -14.40 -8.03
C ILE A 103 19.29 -13.62 -7.11
N VAL A 104 19.34 -13.89 -5.81
CA VAL A 104 18.62 -13.08 -4.82
C VAL A 104 19.62 -12.22 -4.06
N LEU A 105 19.45 -10.91 -4.11
CA LEU A 105 20.22 -9.92 -3.37
C LEU A 105 19.31 -9.28 -2.32
N ARG A 106 19.62 -9.49 -1.03
CA ARG A 106 18.87 -8.91 0.08
C ARG A 106 19.75 -7.92 0.83
N VAL A 107 19.34 -6.66 0.87
CA VAL A 107 20.15 -5.56 1.39
C VAL A 107 19.47 -4.92 2.59
N ASP A 108 20.24 -4.71 3.66
CA ASP A 108 19.80 -3.88 4.78
C ASP A 108 19.78 -2.41 4.36
N GLU A 109 18.65 -1.75 4.57
CA GLU A 109 18.53 -0.31 4.33
C GLU A 109 19.52 0.48 5.18
N ARG A 110 19.98 1.61 4.64
CA ARG A 110 20.85 2.56 5.35
C ARG A 110 20.33 2.87 6.77
N GLY A 111 21.20 2.70 7.77
CA GLY A 111 20.87 2.91 9.18
C GLY A 111 20.10 1.75 9.84
N ALA A 112 19.84 0.66 9.12
CA ALA A 112 19.19 -0.54 9.61
C ALA A 112 20.08 -1.77 9.49
N GLY A 113 19.76 -2.79 10.29
CA GLY A 113 20.43 -4.08 10.35
C GLY A 113 21.94 -3.93 10.47
N GLN A 114 22.64 -4.38 9.44
CA GLN A 114 24.09 -4.36 9.35
C GLN A 114 24.63 -3.18 8.50
N SER A 115 23.77 -2.28 8.01
CA SER A 115 24.13 -1.11 7.21
C SER A 115 24.25 0.16 8.07
N PRO A 116 25.43 0.79 8.19
CA PRO A 116 25.59 2.05 8.92
C PRO A 116 24.77 3.20 8.30
N GLY A 117 24.55 4.27 9.07
CA GLY A 117 23.97 5.53 8.58
C GLY A 117 22.78 6.03 9.38
N LEU A 118 22.08 7.02 8.83
CA LEU A 118 20.85 7.57 9.40
C LEU A 118 19.66 6.68 9.03
N LEU A 119 18.97 6.15 10.05
CA LEU A 119 17.70 5.46 9.89
C LEU A 119 16.59 6.48 9.60
N ASP A 120 16.30 6.66 8.32
CA ASP A 120 15.26 7.56 7.82
C ASP A 120 14.47 6.89 6.70
N THR A 121 13.53 6.03 7.09
CA THR A 121 12.80 5.16 6.16
C THR A 121 11.96 5.96 5.14
N MET A 122 11.85 5.42 3.93
CA MET A 122 11.14 6.03 2.78
C MET A 122 11.61 7.46 2.41
N SER A 123 12.81 7.86 2.83
CA SER A 123 13.39 9.16 2.53
C SER A 123 14.02 9.23 1.14
N ARG A 124 14.46 10.44 0.76
CA ARG A 124 15.34 10.61 -0.39
C ARG A 124 16.61 9.76 -0.25
N GLY A 125 17.26 9.80 0.92
CA GLY A 125 18.52 9.09 1.14
C GLY A 125 18.39 7.59 0.94
N THR A 126 17.27 6.98 1.33
CA THR A 126 17.04 5.54 1.11
C THR A 126 16.80 5.22 -0.36
N SER A 127 16.12 6.11 -1.10
CA SER A 127 15.88 5.93 -2.54
C SER A 127 17.16 6.06 -3.38
N GLU A 128 18.05 7.00 -3.03
CA GLU A 128 19.37 7.14 -3.68
C GLU A 128 20.28 5.94 -3.36
N ALA A 129 20.29 5.49 -2.10
CA ALA A 129 21.04 4.32 -1.72
C ALA A 129 20.55 3.05 -2.44
N PHE A 130 19.24 2.90 -2.67
CA PHE A 130 18.71 1.79 -3.45
C PHE A 130 19.07 1.89 -4.95
N PHE A 131 19.22 3.10 -5.49
CA PHE A 131 19.74 3.29 -6.85
C PHE A 131 21.17 2.70 -6.96
N ASP A 132 22.04 3.01 -6.00
CA ASP A 132 23.41 2.47 -5.97
C ASP A 132 23.45 0.94 -5.84
N VAL A 133 22.54 0.36 -5.05
CA VAL A 133 22.39 -1.11 -4.95
C VAL A 133 22.09 -1.73 -6.31
N ILE A 134 21.20 -1.13 -7.09
CA ILE A 134 20.79 -1.66 -8.40
C ILE A 134 21.95 -1.58 -9.40
N GLU A 135 22.62 -0.43 -9.49
CA GLU A 135 23.77 -0.27 -10.40
C GLU A 135 24.91 -1.22 -10.01
N TRP A 136 25.22 -1.31 -8.71
CA TRP A 136 26.24 -2.23 -8.22
C TRP A 136 25.88 -3.69 -8.54
N ALA A 137 24.63 -4.10 -8.33
CA ALA A 137 24.18 -5.46 -8.60
C ALA A 137 24.22 -5.83 -10.09
N ALA A 138 23.98 -4.87 -10.97
CA ALA A 138 24.07 -5.07 -12.41
C ALA A 138 25.51 -5.31 -12.89
N GLU A 139 26.50 -4.77 -12.19
CA GLU A 139 27.92 -4.84 -12.59
C GLU A 139 28.68 -6.05 -12.02
N GLN A 140 28.07 -6.86 -11.15
CA GLN A 140 28.75 -8.01 -10.57
C GLN A 140 29.00 -9.14 -11.58
N GLU A 141 30.09 -9.89 -11.40
CA GLU A 141 30.51 -10.97 -12.31
C GLU A 141 29.47 -12.10 -12.47
N TRP A 142 28.61 -12.28 -11.47
CA TRP A 142 27.50 -13.25 -11.50
C TRP A 142 26.23 -12.71 -12.17
N SER A 143 26.18 -11.41 -12.44
CA SER A 143 25.00 -10.72 -12.95
C SER A 143 24.94 -10.78 -14.48
N SER A 144 23.73 -10.92 -15.01
CA SER A 144 23.49 -10.72 -16.45
C SER A 144 23.38 -9.23 -16.85
N GLY A 145 23.54 -8.31 -15.89
CA GLY A 145 23.30 -6.88 -16.08
C GLY A 145 21.85 -6.44 -15.92
N LYS A 146 20.91 -7.38 -15.74
CA LYS A 146 19.49 -7.09 -15.53
C LYS A 146 19.04 -7.35 -14.10
N VAL A 147 18.53 -6.31 -13.45
CA VAL A 147 17.98 -6.36 -12.09
C VAL A 147 16.45 -6.22 -12.14
N GLY A 148 15.75 -7.10 -11.43
CA GLY A 148 14.32 -6.98 -11.12
C GLY A 148 14.10 -6.70 -9.64
N LEU A 149 12.99 -6.01 -9.32
CA LEU A 149 12.59 -5.77 -7.94
C LEU A 149 11.29 -6.51 -7.62
N LEU A 150 11.29 -7.26 -6.52
CA LEU A 150 10.15 -8.05 -6.07
C LEU A 150 10.12 -8.09 -4.55
N GLY A 151 8.96 -7.83 -3.98
CA GLY A 151 8.71 -7.88 -2.54
C GLY A 151 7.34 -7.31 -2.22
N ILE A 152 6.95 -7.41 -0.95
CA ILE A 152 5.65 -6.96 -0.45
C ILE A 152 5.81 -5.65 0.35
N SER A 153 4.72 -4.89 0.54
CA SER A 153 4.62 -3.73 1.44
C SER A 153 5.74 -2.70 1.29
N TYR A 154 6.68 -2.65 2.24
CA TYR A 154 7.79 -1.72 2.20
C TYR A 154 8.69 -1.98 1.01
N TYR A 155 9.00 -3.26 0.76
CA TYR A 155 9.82 -3.68 -0.38
C TYR A 155 9.10 -3.49 -1.72
N ALA A 156 7.76 -3.38 -1.73
CA ALA A 156 6.99 -2.96 -2.91
C ALA A 156 6.99 -1.43 -3.07
N GLY A 157 6.77 -0.70 -1.97
CA GLY A 157 6.75 0.76 -1.93
C GLY A 157 8.07 1.39 -2.36
N THR A 158 9.22 0.81 -1.99
CA THR A 158 10.53 1.31 -2.42
C THR A 158 10.79 1.12 -3.90
N GLN A 159 10.14 0.15 -4.57
CA GLN A 159 10.30 -0.07 -6.01
C GLN A 159 9.80 1.13 -6.81
N TRP A 160 8.62 1.66 -6.45
CA TRP A 160 8.07 2.86 -7.09
C TRP A 160 9.05 4.03 -7.02
N ARG A 161 9.66 4.24 -5.85
CA ARG A 161 10.58 5.34 -5.58
C ARG A 161 11.86 5.21 -6.38
N VAL A 162 12.51 4.05 -6.32
CA VAL A 162 13.80 3.85 -7.00
C VAL A 162 13.63 3.73 -8.52
N ALA A 163 12.53 3.16 -9.00
CA ALA A 163 12.27 3.06 -10.44
C ALA A 163 12.09 4.44 -11.08
N ALA A 164 11.49 5.41 -10.36
CA ALA A 164 11.39 6.79 -10.82
C ALA A 164 12.77 7.48 -10.95
N ARG A 165 13.82 6.93 -10.34
CA ARG A 165 15.20 7.40 -10.49
C ARG A 165 15.91 6.85 -11.72
N LYS A 166 15.27 5.94 -12.45
CA LYS A 166 15.76 5.34 -13.71
C LYS A 166 17.19 4.76 -13.62
N PRO A 167 17.50 3.89 -12.62
CA PRO A 167 18.76 3.15 -12.64
C PRO A 167 18.86 2.32 -13.93
N LYS A 168 20.04 2.31 -14.55
CA LYS A 168 20.31 1.65 -15.83
C LYS A 168 20.19 0.13 -15.72
N GLY A 169 20.60 -0.44 -14.58
CA GLY A 169 20.53 -1.88 -14.33
C GLY A 169 19.10 -2.41 -14.13
N LEU A 170 18.13 -1.53 -13.85
CA LEU A 170 16.76 -1.94 -13.56
C LEU A 170 15.99 -2.28 -14.84
N ALA A 171 15.53 -3.52 -14.93
CA ALA A 171 14.87 -4.04 -16.12
C ALA A 171 13.39 -4.40 -15.89
N ALA A 172 12.92 -4.57 -14.65
CA ALA A 172 11.50 -4.80 -14.34
C ALA A 172 11.18 -4.62 -12.85
N ILE A 173 9.92 -4.27 -12.50
CA ILE A 173 9.43 -4.20 -11.11
C ILE A 173 8.11 -4.95 -10.93
N ILE A 174 7.94 -5.58 -9.77
CA ILE A 174 6.70 -6.21 -9.30
C ILE A 174 6.38 -5.67 -7.90
N PRO A 175 5.76 -4.46 -7.80
CA PRO A 175 5.27 -3.95 -6.55
C PRO A 175 4.01 -4.72 -6.13
N TRP A 176 4.19 -5.72 -5.27
CA TRP A 176 3.11 -6.53 -4.72
C TRP A 176 2.59 -5.89 -3.44
N GLU A 177 1.37 -5.33 -3.46
CA GLU A 177 0.82 -4.57 -2.33
C GLU A 177 1.78 -3.47 -1.82
N GLY A 178 2.02 -2.44 -2.65
CA GLY A 178 2.97 -1.36 -2.35
C GLY A 178 2.37 0.03 -2.55
N MET A 179 2.48 0.86 -1.52
CA MET A 179 2.05 2.27 -1.55
C MET A 179 2.94 3.13 -2.48
N SER A 180 2.30 3.98 -3.29
CA SER A 180 2.98 4.84 -4.27
C SER A 180 3.05 6.29 -3.81
N ASP A 181 2.19 6.71 -2.90
CA ASP A 181 2.15 8.04 -2.31
C ASP A 181 2.34 7.92 -0.79
N TYR A 182 3.51 8.35 -0.32
CA TYR A 182 3.86 8.26 1.10
C TYR A 182 2.84 8.96 2.01
N TYR A 183 2.29 10.08 1.56
CA TYR A 183 1.36 10.87 2.36
C TYR A 183 -0.04 10.27 2.27
N ARG A 184 -0.61 10.17 1.06
CA ARG A 184 -2.05 9.88 0.88
C ARG A 184 -2.43 8.42 1.07
N ASP A 185 -1.51 7.50 0.82
CA ASP A 185 -1.80 6.06 0.87
C ASP A 185 -1.50 5.46 2.25
N ARG A 186 -0.68 6.14 3.06
CA ARG A 186 -0.12 5.55 4.30
C ARG A 186 -0.29 6.42 5.53
N VAL A 187 0.05 7.69 5.45
CA VAL A 187 0.22 8.53 6.65
C VAL A 187 -1.04 9.34 6.92
N ARG A 188 -1.62 9.96 5.90
CA ARG A 188 -2.78 10.84 6.02
C ARG A 188 -3.85 10.52 4.98
N HIS A 189 -4.90 9.81 5.39
CA HIS A 189 -6.06 9.56 4.55
C HIS A 189 -6.96 10.79 4.54
N GLY A 190 -7.16 11.40 3.37
CA GLY A 190 -7.97 12.62 3.28
C GLY A 190 -7.42 13.82 4.06
N GLY A 191 -6.15 13.78 4.48
CA GLY A 191 -5.52 14.77 5.36
C GLY A 191 -5.56 14.42 6.87
N ILE A 192 -6.27 13.37 7.25
CA ILE A 192 -6.42 12.90 8.64
C ILE A 192 -5.30 11.90 8.96
N LEU A 193 -4.59 12.07 10.08
CA LEU A 193 -3.47 11.20 10.46
C LEU A 193 -3.96 9.77 10.79
N SER A 194 -3.34 8.76 10.18
CA SER A 194 -3.46 7.34 10.54
C SER A 194 -2.18 6.90 11.27
N ASP A 195 -2.18 6.98 12.60
CA ASP A 195 -0.98 6.86 13.44
C ASP A 195 -0.73 5.44 13.97
N ARG A 196 -1.79 4.71 14.34
CA ARG A 196 -1.66 3.41 15.02
C ARG A 196 -0.86 2.38 14.26
N PHE A 197 -0.94 2.37 12.93
CA PHE A 197 -0.19 1.42 12.11
C PHE A 197 1.27 1.81 12.09
N ILE A 198 1.57 3.11 11.95
CA ILE A 198 2.93 3.65 11.96
C ILE A 198 3.60 3.31 13.29
N ASP A 199 2.91 3.51 14.41
CA ASP A 199 3.39 3.16 15.75
C ASP A 199 3.71 1.67 15.87
N PHE A 200 2.77 0.81 15.47
CA PHE A 200 2.96 -0.63 15.52
C PHE A 200 4.13 -1.06 14.62
N TRP A 201 4.11 -0.65 13.35
CA TRP A 201 5.10 -1.01 12.35
C TRP A 201 6.50 -0.52 12.73
N TRP A 202 6.63 0.72 13.20
CA TRP A 202 7.91 1.30 13.59
C TRP A 202 8.53 0.55 14.75
N ASN A 203 7.75 0.35 15.82
CA ASN A 203 8.26 -0.24 17.06
C ASN A 203 8.48 -1.75 16.97
N ASN A 204 7.82 -2.43 16.03
CA ASN A 204 7.97 -3.88 15.86
C ASN A 204 8.84 -4.27 14.68
N GLY A 205 8.81 -3.55 13.54
CA GLY A 205 9.55 -3.94 12.34
C GLY A 205 10.87 -3.19 12.12
N VAL A 206 10.94 -1.92 12.52
CA VAL A 206 12.00 -1.00 12.09
C VAL A 206 12.97 -0.64 13.20
N SER A 207 12.48 0.00 14.27
CA SER A 207 13.32 0.48 15.36
C SER A 207 14.10 -0.61 16.11
N PRO A 208 13.63 -1.87 16.21
CA PRO A 208 14.45 -2.97 16.77
C PRO A 208 15.63 -3.38 15.88
N ASN A 209 15.60 -3.00 14.60
CA ASN A 209 16.64 -3.25 13.61
C ASN A 209 17.54 -2.04 13.36
N GLN A 210 17.46 -0.97 14.16
CA GLN A 210 18.38 0.16 14.00
C GLN A 210 19.84 -0.31 14.09
N TYR A 211 20.68 0.12 13.13
CA TYR A 211 22.11 -0.19 13.13
C TYR A 211 22.77 0.30 14.41
N GLY A 212 23.61 -0.54 15.01
CA GLY A 212 24.30 -0.25 16.27
C GLY A 212 23.45 -0.42 17.53
N LYS A 213 22.16 -0.80 17.40
CA LYS A 213 21.31 -1.09 18.56
C LYS A 213 21.53 -2.53 19.04
N PRO A 214 21.82 -2.75 20.34
CA PRO A 214 22.05 -4.09 20.87
C PRO A 214 20.78 -4.97 20.90
N GLY A 215 21.00 -6.29 20.99
CA GLY A 215 19.99 -7.27 21.38
C GLY A 215 19.25 -7.96 20.22
N ARG A 216 19.71 -7.81 18.97
CA ARG A 216 19.18 -8.59 17.84
C ARG A 216 19.46 -10.07 18.04
N SER A 217 20.68 -10.41 18.48
CA SER A 217 21.03 -11.81 18.78
C SER A 217 20.15 -12.39 19.87
N ALA A 218 19.86 -11.63 20.93
CA ALA A 218 18.98 -12.08 22.02
C ALA A 218 17.52 -12.32 21.56
N ARG A 219 17.07 -11.64 20.50
CA ARG A 219 15.75 -11.86 19.87
C ARG A 219 15.75 -12.97 18.82
N SER A 220 16.90 -13.58 18.53
CA SER A 220 17.08 -14.49 17.39
C SER A 220 16.81 -13.80 16.03
N TRP A 221 17.11 -12.50 15.93
CA TRP A 221 16.91 -11.66 14.74
C TRP A 221 18.19 -11.51 13.91
N GLY A 222 19.03 -12.54 13.92
CA GLY A 222 20.40 -12.47 13.43
C GLY A 222 21.38 -11.93 14.47
N GLU A 223 22.63 -11.78 14.06
CA GLU A 223 23.71 -11.28 14.92
C GLU A 223 23.52 -9.81 15.28
N ASP A 224 24.09 -9.41 16.42
CA ASP A 224 24.26 -8.00 16.73
C ASP A 224 25.19 -7.31 15.70
N THR A 225 25.31 -5.99 15.79
CA THR A 225 26.04 -5.19 14.80
C THR A 225 27.51 -5.60 14.76
N LEU A 226 28.04 -5.96 13.59
CA LEU A 226 29.39 -6.55 13.49
C LEU A 226 30.52 -5.57 13.89
N GLU A 227 30.26 -4.28 13.78
CA GLU A 227 31.14 -3.18 14.20
C GLU A 227 31.01 -2.83 15.69
N GLY A 228 30.06 -3.44 16.39
CA GLY A 228 29.72 -3.13 17.78
C GLY A 228 28.54 -2.19 17.92
N ASP A 229 28.11 -2.01 19.17
CA ASP A 229 26.98 -1.19 19.54
C ASP A 229 27.36 0.30 19.57
N LEU A 230 26.37 1.15 19.30
CA LEU A 230 26.47 2.61 19.43
C LEU A 230 25.90 3.04 20.78
N ASP A 231 26.43 4.13 21.32
CA ASP A 231 25.83 4.78 22.51
C ASP A 231 24.45 5.38 22.18
N GLU A 232 23.64 5.61 23.22
CA GLU A 232 22.25 6.07 23.07
C GLU A 232 22.15 7.46 22.41
N GLU A 233 23.10 8.36 22.67
CA GLU A 233 23.12 9.70 22.05
C GLU A 233 23.31 9.57 20.54
N THR A 234 24.24 8.71 20.12
CA THR A 234 24.49 8.42 18.71
C THR A 234 23.29 7.72 18.05
N LEU A 235 22.65 6.77 18.74
CA LEU A 235 21.43 6.12 18.23
C LEU A 235 20.30 7.13 18.01
N LEU A 236 20.07 8.05 18.95
CA LEU A 236 19.06 9.09 18.82
C LEU A 236 19.37 10.04 17.65
N LYS A 237 20.63 10.47 17.52
CA LYS A 237 21.09 11.33 16.42
C LYS A 237 20.93 10.66 15.05
N ASN A 238 21.17 9.34 14.99
CA ASN A 238 21.10 8.52 13.78
C ASN A 238 19.71 7.94 13.51
N ARG A 239 18.64 8.56 14.04
CA ARG A 239 17.25 8.14 13.77
C ARG A 239 16.37 9.35 13.42
N ARG A 240 15.43 9.12 12.50
CA ARG A 240 14.24 9.97 12.28
C ARG A 240 13.02 9.14 12.64
N ASP A 241 12.41 9.49 13.76
CA ASP A 241 11.36 8.67 14.35
C ASP A 241 10.02 8.96 13.69
N GLN A 242 9.54 8.03 12.87
CA GLN A 242 8.30 8.25 12.13
C GLN A 242 7.08 8.40 13.03
N THR A 243 7.08 7.85 14.25
CA THR A 243 5.96 8.03 15.20
C THR A 243 5.84 9.48 15.66
N VAL A 244 6.95 10.23 15.64
CA VAL A 244 7.00 11.65 15.97
C VAL A 244 6.83 12.49 14.70
N ASP A 245 7.64 12.21 13.66
CA ASP A 245 7.71 13.05 12.48
C ASP A 245 6.36 13.14 11.75
N THR A 246 5.61 12.04 11.64
CA THR A 246 4.31 12.06 10.93
C THR A 246 3.20 12.75 11.73
N ALA A 247 3.33 12.80 13.05
CA ALA A 247 2.42 13.55 13.91
C ALA A 247 2.71 15.07 13.82
N VAL A 248 3.99 15.45 13.82
CA VAL A 248 4.45 16.85 13.75
C VAL A 248 4.17 17.47 12.38
N HIS A 249 4.51 16.77 11.29
CA HIS A 249 4.33 17.27 9.93
C HIS A 249 2.93 16.93 9.40
N LYS A 250 2.21 17.96 8.95
CA LYS A 250 0.79 17.90 8.56
C LYS A 250 0.54 18.07 7.07
N PHE A 251 1.36 18.85 6.36
CA PHE A 251 1.08 19.26 4.99
C PHE A 251 2.17 18.84 4.00
N ARG A 252 1.77 18.51 2.77
CA ARG A 252 2.70 17.96 1.75
C ARG A 252 3.78 18.91 1.27
N ASP A 253 3.59 20.22 1.43
CA ASP A 253 4.55 21.26 1.10
C ASP A 253 5.64 21.45 2.17
N GLU A 254 5.49 20.85 3.35
CA GLU A 254 6.55 20.80 4.35
C GLU A 254 7.74 19.98 3.86
N GLU A 255 8.96 20.38 4.25
CA GLU A 255 10.20 19.75 3.81
C GLU A 255 10.21 18.22 4.04
N TYR A 256 9.63 17.77 5.16
CA TYR A 256 9.51 16.36 5.49
C TYR A 256 8.80 15.55 4.38
N TYR A 257 7.61 15.96 3.95
CA TYR A 257 6.89 15.23 2.91
C TYR A 257 7.43 15.54 1.52
N ARG A 258 7.81 16.80 1.25
CA ARG A 258 8.33 17.22 -0.05
C ARG A 258 9.57 16.45 -0.47
N THR A 259 10.44 16.09 0.49
CA THR A 259 11.66 15.30 0.22
C THR A 259 11.40 13.80 0.03
N ARG A 260 10.17 13.33 0.31
CA ARG A 260 9.72 11.93 0.14
C ARG A 260 8.84 11.75 -1.09
N ASP A 261 8.49 12.85 -1.76
CA ASP A 261 7.70 12.83 -2.99
C ASP A 261 8.60 12.50 -4.19
N PHE A 262 8.04 11.81 -5.17
CA PHE A 262 8.76 11.39 -6.37
C PHE A 262 7.82 11.35 -7.56
N ASP A 263 8.42 11.51 -8.75
CA ASP A 263 7.66 11.49 -9.99
C ASP A 263 7.40 10.05 -10.45
N VAL A 264 6.26 9.50 -10.04
CA VAL A 264 5.79 8.18 -10.48
C VAL A 264 5.71 8.06 -12.01
N GLU A 265 5.46 9.16 -12.73
CA GLU A 265 5.35 9.12 -14.19
C GLU A 265 6.71 8.87 -14.85
N ALA A 266 7.82 9.11 -14.16
CA ALA A 266 9.16 8.80 -14.66
C ALA A 266 9.44 7.29 -14.76
N ILE A 267 8.55 6.42 -14.25
CA ILE A 267 8.74 4.97 -14.29
C ILE A 267 8.43 4.43 -15.69
N GLU A 268 9.46 3.99 -16.39
CA GLU A 268 9.39 3.47 -17.78
C GLU A 268 9.65 1.96 -17.88
N VAL A 269 10.27 1.36 -16.86
CA VAL A 269 10.58 -0.08 -16.84
C VAL A 269 9.30 -0.91 -16.80
N PRO A 270 9.28 -2.14 -17.37
CA PRO A 270 8.18 -3.07 -17.24
C PRO A 270 7.69 -3.21 -15.79
N LEU A 271 6.38 -3.18 -15.61
CA LEU A 271 5.72 -3.09 -14.31
C LEU A 271 4.54 -4.08 -14.19
N LEU A 272 4.55 -4.93 -13.16
CA LEU A 272 3.38 -5.69 -12.72
C LEU A 272 2.95 -5.22 -11.32
N SER A 273 1.95 -4.35 -11.26
CA SER A 273 1.36 -3.90 -9.99
C SER A 273 0.33 -4.92 -9.52
N VAL A 274 0.47 -5.43 -8.30
CA VAL A 274 -0.50 -6.36 -7.71
C VAL A 274 -1.19 -5.68 -6.54
N ALA A 275 -2.46 -5.32 -6.73
CA ALA A 275 -3.32 -4.67 -5.75
C ALA A 275 -4.17 -5.71 -5.01
N ASN A 276 -4.48 -5.47 -3.73
CA ASN A 276 -5.35 -6.35 -2.95
C ASN A 276 -6.62 -5.61 -2.52
N TRP A 277 -7.79 -6.18 -2.82
CA TRP A 277 -9.08 -5.59 -2.44
C TRP A 277 -9.29 -5.48 -0.93
N GLY A 278 -8.58 -6.28 -0.13
CA GLY A 278 -8.55 -6.20 1.33
C GLY A 278 -7.64 -5.10 1.87
N GLY A 279 -6.74 -4.55 1.06
CA GLY A 279 -5.76 -3.53 1.44
C GLY A 279 -6.34 -2.11 1.55
N ILE A 280 -7.58 -1.97 2.05
CA ILE A 280 -8.42 -0.76 1.99
C ILE A 280 -7.95 0.42 2.87
N LEU A 281 -6.80 0.29 3.52
CA LEU A 281 -6.23 1.27 4.48
C LEU A 281 -4.73 1.53 4.28
N LEU A 282 -4.12 0.93 3.26
CA LEU A 282 -2.70 1.13 2.98
C LEU A 282 -2.37 1.01 1.49
N HIS A 283 -2.25 -0.22 0.98
CA HIS A 283 -1.60 -0.44 -0.32
C HIS A 283 -2.51 -0.34 -1.54
N LEU A 284 -3.81 -0.62 -1.39
CA LEU A 284 -4.75 -0.72 -2.51
C LEU A 284 -4.71 0.51 -3.42
N ARG A 285 -4.87 1.70 -2.82
CA ARG A 285 -4.83 2.97 -3.56
C ARG A 285 -3.49 3.17 -4.27
N GLY A 286 -2.38 2.88 -3.60
CA GLY A 286 -1.05 3.08 -4.13
C GLY A 286 -0.72 2.18 -5.31
N ASN A 287 -1.11 0.92 -5.29
CA ASN A 287 -0.92 0.03 -6.44
C ASN A 287 -1.69 0.50 -7.68
N VAL A 288 -2.93 0.94 -7.48
CA VAL A 288 -3.79 1.42 -8.56
C VAL A 288 -3.26 2.74 -9.13
N LEU A 289 -3.01 3.74 -8.28
CA LEU A 289 -2.53 5.05 -8.74
C LEU A 289 -1.10 5.01 -9.25
N GLY A 290 -0.23 4.17 -8.67
CA GLY A 290 1.11 3.91 -9.17
C GLY A 290 1.09 3.41 -10.61
N TRP A 291 0.23 2.42 -10.89
CA TRP A 291 0.03 1.88 -12.23
C TRP A 291 -0.58 2.89 -13.21
N ILE A 292 -1.62 3.64 -12.80
CA ILE A 292 -2.24 4.67 -13.66
C ILE A 292 -1.19 5.69 -14.11
N ARG A 293 -0.34 6.14 -13.18
CA ARG A 293 0.62 7.22 -13.39
C ARG A 293 1.90 6.80 -14.11
N ALA A 294 2.41 5.58 -13.89
CA ALA A 294 3.65 5.14 -14.51
C ALA A 294 3.59 5.20 -16.05
N SER A 295 4.65 5.70 -16.69
CA SER A 295 4.74 5.83 -18.17
C SER A 295 5.18 4.54 -18.87
N SER A 296 5.42 3.47 -18.12
CA SER A 296 5.82 2.16 -18.65
C SER A 296 4.87 1.66 -19.74
N GLU A 297 5.45 1.30 -20.89
CA GLU A 297 4.72 0.70 -22.02
C GLU A 297 4.15 -0.67 -21.62
N TYR A 298 4.95 -1.45 -20.89
CA TYR A 298 4.61 -2.77 -20.37
C TYR A 298 4.16 -2.69 -18.92
N LYS A 299 2.96 -2.14 -18.68
CA LYS A 299 2.35 -2.08 -17.35
C LYS A 299 1.10 -2.93 -17.24
N PHE A 300 1.03 -3.70 -16.15
CA PHE A 300 -0.03 -4.65 -15.83
C PHE A 300 -0.54 -4.44 -14.39
N LEU A 301 -1.85 -4.52 -14.19
CA LEU A 301 -2.51 -4.35 -12.90
C LEU A 301 -3.36 -5.57 -12.56
N HIS A 302 -2.94 -6.33 -11.56
CA HIS A 302 -3.67 -7.52 -11.12
C HIS A 302 -4.27 -7.26 -9.74
N PHE A 303 -5.56 -7.55 -9.59
CA PHE A 303 -6.24 -7.48 -8.31
C PHE A 303 -6.42 -8.86 -7.70
N ILE A 304 -6.02 -8.98 -6.45
CA ILE A 304 -6.12 -10.20 -5.63
C ILE A 304 -6.99 -9.94 -4.39
N VAL A 305 -7.20 -11.01 -3.63
CA VAL A 305 -7.84 -11.01 -2.31
C VAL A 305 -6.99 -11.80 -1.32
N GLY A 306 -7.35 -11.72 -0.05
CA GLY A 306 -6.77 -12.50 1.03
C GLY A 306 -5.85 -11.68 1.92
N ARG A 307 -5.30 -12.33 2.94
CA ARG A 307 -4.41 -11.68 3.91
C ARG A 307 -3.13 -11.19 3.22
N HIS A 308 -2.58 -10.07 3.64
CA HIS A 308 -1.46 -9.39 2.97
C HIS A 308 -0.20 -10.25 2.69
N ASP A 309 0.03 -11.27 3.51
CA ASP A 309 1.27 -12.04 3.59
C ASP A 309 1.24 -13.34 2.78
N LEU A 310 0.08 -13.97 2.59
CA LEU A 310 -0.01 -15.31 2.01
C LEU A 310 -0.05 -15.33 0.46
N PRO A 311 -0.85 -14.48 -0.22
CA PRO A 311 -1.03 -14.55 -1.66
C PRO A 311 0.24 -14.43 -2.46
N PHE A 312 1.22 -13.64 -1.99
CA PHE A 312 2.52 -13.51 -2.63
C PHE A 312 3.24 -14.86 -2.81
N TYR A 313 3.05 -15.79 -1.87
CA TYR A 313 3.74 -17.09 -1.84
C TYR A 313 2.91 -18.25 -2.42
N TYR A 314 1.68 -18.01 -2.87
CA TYR A 314 0.88 -19.07 -3.50
C TYR A 314 1.55 -19.61 -4.77
N PRO A 315 1.38 -20.90 -5.09
CA PRO A 315 1.98 -21.49 -6.29
C PRO A 315 1.66 -20.76 -7.60
N GLU A 316 0.43 -20.28 -7.76
CA GLU A 316 -0.02 -19.48 -8.91
C GLU A 316 0.61 -18.09 -8.96
N SER A 317 0.78 -17.44 -7.81
CA SER A 317 1.45 -16.15 -7.69
C SER A 317 2.94 -16.26 -8.00
N ALA A 318 3.59 -17.32 -7.51
CA ALA A 318 4.97 -17.64 -7.83
C ALA A 318 5.18 -17.83 -9.34
N LYS A 319 4.27 -18.57 -9.99
CA LYS A 319 4.28 -18.76 -11.46
C LYS A 319 4.08 -17.44 -12.21
N LEU A 320 3.17 -16.59 -11.74
CA LEU A 320 2.92 -15.27 -12.31
C LEU A 320 4.17 -14.38 -12.24
N GLN A 321 4.78 -14.26 -11.05
CA GLN A 321 6.00 -13.48 -10.83
C GLN A 321 7.14 -13.99 -11.72
N LEU A 322 7.34 -15.31 -11.75
CA LEU A 322 8.39 -15.95 -12.54
C LEU A 322 8.18 -15.74 -14.05
N SER A 323 6.95 -15.85 -14.52
CA SER A 323 6.56 -15.64 -15.92
C SER A 323 6.90 -14.22 -16.39
N PHE A 324 6.49 -13.22 -15.60
CA PHE A 324 6.77 -11.82 -15.88
C PHE A 324 8.29 -11.55 -15.92
N PHE A 325 9.01 -11.98 -14.89
CA PHE A 325 10.46 -11.81 -14.84
C PHE A 325 11.23 -12.58 -15.90
N ASN A 326 10.81 -13.78 -16.28
CA ASN A 326 11.45 -14.51 -17.38
C ASN A 326 11.34 -13.69 -18.68
N SER A 327 10.20 -13.06 -18.92
CA SER A 327 9.95 -12.26 -20.12
C SER A 327 10.88 -11.05 -20.20
N PHE A 328 11.06 -10.29 -19.12
CA PHE A 328 11.83 -9.03 -19.14
C PHE A 328 13.30 -9.19 -18.74
N LEU A 329 13.61 -10.12 -17.84
CA LEU A 329 14.97 -10.33 -17.32
C LEU A 329 15.75 -11.43 -18.05
N LYS A 330 15.07 -12.34 -18.76
CA LYS A 330 15.69 -13.42 -19.55
C LYS A 330 15.29 -13.44 -21.02
N ASP A 331 14.42 -12.53 -21.43
CA ASP A 331 13.86 -12.47 -22.79
C ASP A 331 13.10 -13.75 -23.21
N ASP A 332 12.52 -14.47 -22.23
CA ASP A 332 11.71 -15.68 -22.44
C ASP A 332 10.20 -15.37 -22.29
N ASP A 333 9.59 -14.83 -23.35
CA ASP A 333 8.18 -14.35 -23.38
C ASP A 333 7.14 -15.44 -23.69
N LYS A 334 7.22 -16.61 -23.04
CA LYS A 334 6.30 -17.74 -23.31
C LYS A 334 4.83 -17.41 -23.08
N ASP A 335 4.55 -16.64 -22.04
CA ASP A 335 3.20 -16.26 -21.64
C ASP A 335 2.71 -14.97 -22.30
N GLY A 336 3.56 -14.31 -23.10
CA GLY A 336 3.17 -13.22 -23.99
C GLY A 336 2.92 -11.87 -23.32
N TRP A 337 3.76 -11.49 -22.35
CA TRP A 337 3.80 -10.15 -21.77
C TRP A 337 4.24 -9.09 -22.78
N LYS A 338 5.23 -9.40 -23.63
CA LYS A 338 5.71 -8.46 -24.65
C LYS A 338 4.83 -8.47 -25.90
N SER A 339 4.25 -9.63 -26.22
CA SER A 339 3.40 -9.83 -27.40
C SER A 339 1.92 -9.42 -27.21
N GLY A 340 1.53 -9.00 -26.01
CA GLY A 340 0.17 -8.52 -25.72
C GLY A 340 -0.86 -9.63 -25.47
N LYS A 341 -0.43 -10.87 -25.18
CA LYS A 341 -1.34 -11.95 -24.76
C LYS A 341 -1.80 -11.80 -23.32
N GLN A 342 -0.97 -11.23 -22.45
CA GLN A 342 -1.36 -10.96 -21.06
C GLN A 342 -2.29 -9.76 -21.00
N PRO A 343 -3.39 -9.83 -20.23
CA PRO A 343 -4.30 -8.71 -20.08
C PRO A 343 -3.61 -7.59 -19.31
N ARG A 344 -3.84 -6.33 -19.71
CA ARG A 344 -3.31 -5.17 -18.96
C ARG A 344 -3.89 -5.10 -17.56
N VAL A 345 -5.13 -5.56 -17.38
CA VAL A 345 -5.80 -5.59 -16.09
C VAL A 345 -6.43 -6.96 -15.86
N ARG A 346 -6.22 -7.55 -14.68
CA ARG A 346 -6.90 -8.79 -14.25
C ARG A 346 -7.58 -8.55 -12.91
N LEU A 347 -8.88 -8.76 -12.86
CA LEU A 347 -9.71 -8.56 -11.68
C LEU A 347 -9.95 -9.90 -10.98
N THR A 348 -9.86 -9.93 -9.65
CA THR A 348 -10.60 -10.90 -8.84
C THR A 348 -11.96 -10.31 -8.49
N LEU A 349 -13.05 -10.96 -8.88
CA LEU A 349 -14.41 -10.46 -8.66
C LEU A 349 -14.95 -10.98 -7.32
N ARG A 350 -15.22 -10.08 -6.36
CA ARG A 350 -15.85 -10.36 -5.07
C ARG A 350 -17.36 -10.62 -5.25
N LYS A 351 -17.67 -11.72 -5.95
CA LYS A 351 -19.02 -12.24 -6.21
C LYS A 351 -19.31 -13.41 -5.28
N GLY A 352 -20.37 -13.29 -4.48
CA GLY A 352 -20.70 -14.24 -3.41
C GLY A 352 -19.95 -13.94 -2.11
N GLU A 353 -19.84 -14.95 -1.25
CA GLU A 353 -19.28 -14.84 0.10
C GLU A 353 -18.17 -15.91 0.29
N ALA A 354 -16.92 -15.47 0.50
CA ALA A 354 -15.81 -16.39 0.77
C ALA A 354 -15.55 -16.57 2.28
N GLY A 355 -16.11 -15.72 3.14
CA GLY A 355 -15.72 -15.64 4.55
C GLY A 355 -14.52 -14.73 4.76
N VAL A 356 -13.84 -14.90 5.91
CA VAL A 356 -12.74 -14.06 6.37
C VAL A 356 -11.57 -14.95 6.79
N ASP A 357 -10.36 -14.63 6.32
CA ASP A 357 -9.13 -15.41 6.51
C ASP A 357 -9.32 -16.89 6.11
N ASP A 358 -10.01 -17.12 4.98
CA ASP A 358 -10.24 -18.46 4.39
C ASP A 358 -9.63 -18.52 2.97
N PRO A 359 -8.31 -18.79 2.87
CA PRO A 359 -7.59 -18.82 1.60
C PRO A 359 -8.19 -19.77 0.55
N ASP A 360 -8.77 -20.89 0.98
CA ASP A 360 -9.30 -21.89 0.06
C ASP A 360 -10.56 -21.39 -0.64
N ARG A 361 -11.46 -20.73 0.09
CA ARG A 361 -12.65 -20.11 -0.47
C ARG A 361 -12.35 -18.83 -1.24
N GLU A 362 -11.42 -18.01 -0.74
CA GLU A 362 -11.00 -16.76 -1.39
C GLU A 362 -10.41 -16.99 -2.77
N ARG A 363 -9.57 -18.02 -2.96
CA ARG A 363 -9.05 -18.42 -4.28
C ARG A 363 -10.15 -18.91 -5.24
N GLY A 364 -11.34 -19.21 -4.72
CA GLY A 364 -12.51 -19.60 -5.52
C GLY A 364 -13.25 -18.44 -6.17
N PHE A 365 -12.92 -17.18 -5.85
CA PHE A 365 -13.54 -16.04 -6.52
C PHE A 365 -13.26 -16.04 -8.03
N PRO A 366 -14.26 -15.70 -8.87
CA PRO A 366 -14.06 -15.66 -10.31
C PRO A 366 -13.09 -14.53 -10.70
N SER A 367 -12.32 -14.75 -11.76
CA SER A 367 -11.45 -13.72 -12.34
C SER A 367 -12.00 -13.18 -13.65
N ARG A 368 -11.63 -11.95 -13.99
CA ARG A 368 -11.97 -11.33 -15.28
C ARG A 368 -10.83 -10.49 -15.83
N ASP A 369 -10.53 -10.71 -17.10
CA ASP A 369 -9.50 -9.99 -17.84
C ASP A 369 -10.08 -8.74 -18.51
N GLU A 370 -9.31 -7.66 -18.47
CA GLU A 370 -9.72 -6.32 -18.89
C GLU A 370 -8.60 -5.62 -19.67
N ALA A 371 -9.02 -4.78 -20.61
CA ALA A 371 -8.10 -4.07 -21.49
C ALA A 371 -7.41 -2.87 -20.81
N ASP A 372 -8.07 -2.23 -19.83
CA ASP A 372 -7.56 -1.01 -19.19
C ASP A 372 -8.21 -0.76 -17.82
N TRP A 373 -7.64 0.19 -17.08
CA TRP A 373 -8.19 0.71 -15.83
C TRP A 373 -8.19 2.26 -15.82
N PRO A 374 -9.31 2.93 -15.48
CA PRO A 374 -10.63 2.39 -15.18
C PRO A 374 -11.24 1.59 -16.34
N LEU A 375 -12.24 0.76 -16.05
CA LEU A 375 -12.79 -0.15 -17.06
C LEU A 375 -13.49 0.63 -18.18
N LEU A 376 -13.27 0.21 -19.43
CA LEU A 376 -13.96 0.78 -20.59
C LEU A 376 -15.47 0.58 -20.45
N GLY A 377 -16.24 1.65 -20.67
CA GLY A 377 -17.70 1.60 -20.55
C GLY A 377 -18.22 1.67 -19.11
N THR A 378 -17.38 2.02 -18.12
CA THR A 378 -17.84 2.28 -16.74
C THR A 378 -18.94 3.35 -16.73
N ASN A 379 -20.09 3.02 -16.17
CA ASN A 379 -21.20 3.95 -16.00
C ASN A 379 -21.18 4.55 -14.59
N TYR A 380 -20.59 5.74 -14.45
CA TYR A 380 -20.56 6.48 -13.20
C TYR A 380 -21.96 6.98 -12.83
N THR A 381 -22.65 6.23 -11.97
CA THR A 381 -24.05 6.45 -11.61
C THR A 381 -24.16 7.10 -10.24
N ARG A 382 -24.91 8.20 -10.13
CA ARG A 382 -25.18 8.85 -8.85
C ARG A 382 -26.31 8.14 -8.09
N PHE A 383 -26.05 7.87 -6.82
CA PHE A 383 -27.02 7.41 -5.84
C PHE A 383 -27.19 8.51 -4.77
N TYR A 384 -28.29 9.24 -4.86
CA TYR A 384 -28.65 10.36 -3.99
C TYR A 384 -29.06 9.85 -2.61
N LEU A 385 -28.57 10.55 -1.57
CA LEU A 385 -28.96 10.29 -0.19
C LEU A 385 -30.32 10.94 0.07
N THR A 386 -31.26 10.20 0.62
CA THR A 386 -32.64 10.65 0.87
C THR A 386 -32.93 10.84 2.36
N SER A 387 -34.04 11.53 2.67
CA SER A 387 -34.48 11.78 4.05
C SER A 387 -34.97 10.54 4.81
N ASP A 388 -35.25 9.44 4.10
CA ASP A 388 -35.72 8.16 4.67
C ASP A 388 -34.59 7.13 4.82
N ASN A 389 -33.32 7.58 4.81
CA ASN A 389 -32.13 6.74 4.95
C ASN A 389 -32.00 5.69 3.83
N SER A 390 -32.41 6.04 2.61
CA SER A 390 -32.21 5.22 1.42
C SER A 390 -31.26 5.89 0.42
N LEU A 391 -30.80 5.10 -0.55
CA LEU A 391 -30.08 5.55 -1.72
C LEU A 391 -31.00 5.44 -2.94
N SER A 392 -31.06 6.49 -3.74
CA SER A 392 -31.92 6.54 -4.94
C SER A 392 -31.12 6.96 -6.16
N THR A 393 -31.36 6.38 -7.33
CA THR A 393 -30.75 6.84 -8.60
C THR A 393 -31.39 8.11 -9.16
N LYS A 394 -32.40 8.65 -8.47
CA LYS A 394 -33.06 9.92 -8.79
C LYS A 394 -33.07 10.83 -7.57
N PRO A 395 -32.86 12.14 -7.73
CA PRO A 395 -32.93 13.08 -6.62
C PRO A 395 -34.37 13.17 -6.08
N SER A 396 -34.54 13.27 -4.76
CA SER A 396 -35.84 13.53 -4.14
C SER A 396 -36.18 15.03 -4.23
N THR A 397 -37.47 15.38 -4.24
CA THR A 397 -37.87 16.80 -4.24
C THR A 397 -37.73 17.46 -2.87
N SER A 398 -37.82 16.68 -1.79
CA SER A 398 -37.66 17.16 -0.42
C SER A 398 -36.18 17.21 -0.03
N ILE A 399 -35.78 18.32 0.60
CA ILE A 399 -34.45 18.51 1.20
C ILE A 399 -34.62 18.50 2.73
N SER A 400 -33.75 17.78 3.43
CA SER A 400 -33.70 17.76 4.89
C SER A 400 -32.25 17.72 5.40
N THR A 401 -32.07 17.75 6.70
CA THR A 401 -30.76 17.55 7.33
C THR A 401 -30.78 16.38 8.29
N ILE A 402 -29.65 15.68 8.39
CA ILE A 402 -29.41 14.62 9.37
C ILE A 402 -28.19 15.06 10.19
N ASN A 403 -28.29 14.92 11.51
CA ASN A 403 -27.25 15.34 12.44
C ASN A 403 -26.68 14.12 13.17
N TYR A 404 -25.36 14.07 13.37
CA TYR A 404 -24.70 13.05 14.17
C TYR A 404 -23.58 13.68 15.03
N ASP A 405 -23.20 13.00 16.11
CA ASP A 405 -22.11 13.47 16.96
C ASP A 405 -20.76 13.33 16.24
N ALA A 406 -19.99 14.42 16.20
CA ALA A 406 -18.80 14.49 15.36
C ALA A 406 -17.66 13.57 15.82
N LEU A 407 -17.57 13.25 17.11
CA LEU A 407 -16.45 12.48 17.66
C LEU A 407 -16.84 11.06 18.10
N ASN A 408 -18.05 10.87 18.63
CA ASN A 408 -18.47 9.60 19.23
C ASN A 408 -19.89 9.19 18.84
N GLY A 409 -20.36 9.65 17.68
CA GLY A 409 -21.74 9.45 17.24
C GLY A 409 -21.94 8.15 16.50
N GLU A 410 -23.11 7.55 16.67
CA GLU A 410 -23.55 6.49 15.77
C GLU A 410 -23.51 6.99 14.32
N PRO A 411 -22.93 6.20 13.40
CA PRO A 411 -22.83 6.61 12.01
C PRO A 411 -24.22 6.59 11.35
N ILE A 412 -24.42 7.49 10.40
CA ILE A 412 -25.64 7.52 9.60
C ILE A 412 -25.50 6.57 8.40
N ARG A 413 -26.59 5.94 7.99
CA ARG A 413 -26.58 4.84 7.03
C ARG A 413 -27.66 5.00 5.97
N PHE A 414 -27.31 4.73 4.70
CA PHE A 414 -28.21 4.79 3.55
C PHE A 414 -28.14 3.50 2.74
N GLY A 415 -29.28 2.83 2.58
CA GLY A 415 -29.36 1.53 1.90
C GLY A 415 -29.89 1.61 0.46
N TYR A 416 -29.26 0.86 -0.45
CA TYR A 416 -29.80 0.50 -1.76
C TYR A 416 -29.96 -1.01 -1.84
N LYS A 417 -31.22 -1.51 -1.79
CA LYS A 417 -31.51 -2.92 -2.07
C LYS A 417 -31.60 -3.13 -3.58
N THR A 418 -30.72 -3.94 -4.14
CA THR A 418 -30.65 -4.08 -5.59
C THR A 418 -31.71 -5.06 -6.12
N PRO A 419 -32.51 -4.69 -7.15
CA PRO A 419 -33.51 -5.60 -7.74
C PRO A 419 -32.91 -6.53 -8.81
N PHE A 420 -31.65 -6.32 -9.18
CA PHE A 420 -30.92 -7.11 -10.17
C PHE A 420 -29.45 -7.25 -9.73
N ALA A 421 -28.69 -8.13 -10.39
CA ALA A 421 -27.26 -8.23 -10.15
C ALA A 421 -26.56 -6.90 -10.48
N LEU A 422 -25.88 -6.31 -9.50
CA LEU A 422 -25.22 -5.01 -9.60
C LEU A 422 -23.72 -5.18 -9.35
N GLU A 423 -22.91 -4.91 -10.37
CA GLU A 423 -21.46 -4.85 -10.22
C GLU A 423 -20.99 -3.40 -10.07
N ILE A 424 -20.16 -3.18 -9.05
CA ILE A 424 -19.47 -1.92 -8.81
C ILE A 424 -17.97 -2.20 -8.91
N THR A 425 -17.31 -1.66 -9.92
CA THR A 425 -15.87 -1.85 -10.15
C THR A 425 -15.21 -0.57 -10.63
N GLY A 426 -14.39 0.08 -9.80
CA GLY A 426 -13.72 1.33 -10.16
C GLY A 426 -13.49 2.25 -8.99
N HIS A 427 -13.24 3.53 -9.29
CA HIS A 427 -13.12 4.62 -8.32
C HIS A 427 -14.48 5.18 -7.90
N ILE A 428 -14.60 5.61 -6.65
CA ILE A 428 -15.85 6.08 -6.05
C ILE A 428 -15.65 7.48 -5.45
N VAL A 429 -16.66 8.33 -5.58
CA VAL A 429 -16.67 9.67 -4.96
C VAL A 429 -17.98 9.85 -4.22
N ALA A 430 -17.91 10.26 -2.95
CA ALA A 430 -19.08 10.73 -2.21
C ALA A 430 -19.07 12.26 -2.19
N HIS A 431 -20.05 12.88 -2.85
CA HIS A 431 -20.26 14.32 -2.81
C HIS A 431 -21.25 14.63 -1.68
N LEU A 432 -20.83 15.45 -0.72
CA LEU A 432 -21.64 15.76 0.47
C LEU A 432 -21.76 17.26 0.68
N THR A 433 -22.96 17.72 1.01
CA THR A 433 -23.19 19.05 1.59
C THR A 433 -23.19 18.94 3.11
N VAL A 434 -22.14 19.45 3.75
CA VAL A 434 -21.88 19.29 5.18
C VAL A 434 -21.81 20.63 5.92
N ALA A 435 -22.13 20.62 7.22
CA ALA A 435 -21.92 21.74 8.14
C ALA A 435 -21.59 21.21 9.55
N ALA A 436 -21.09 22.07 10.43
CA ALA A 436 -20.82 21.73 11.83
C ALA A 436 -21.51 22.72 12.78
N ALA A 437 -21.97 22.23 13.93
CA ALA A 437 -22.58 23.05 14.97
C ALA A 437 -22.01 22.71 16.35
N ARG A 438 -21.88 23.72 17.22
CA ARG A 438 -21.38 23.51 18.58
C ARG A 438 -22.30 22.61 19.41
N ARG A 439 -21.72 21.87 20.37
CA ARG A 439 -22.48 20.96 21.25
C ARG A 439 -23.46 21.70 22.17
N SER A 440 -23.09 22.88 22.63
CA SER A 440 -23.89 23.76 23.50
C SER A 440 -23.48 25.22 23.30
N VAL A 441 -24.30 26.17 23.75
CA VAL A 441 -24.04 27.62 23.62
C VAL A 441 -22.66 28.02 24.19
N ASP A 442 -22.25 27.39 25.29
CA ASP A 442 -20.99 27.66 25.99
C ASP A 442 -19.77 26.91 25.41
N ALA A 443 -19.98 25.98 24.49
CA ALA A 443 -18.90 25.26 23.83
C ALA A 443 -18.22 26.12 22.76
N ALA A 444 -16.95 25.85 22.50
CA ALA A 444 -16.24 26.45 21.37
C ALA A 444 -16.92 26.04 20.05
N PRO A 445 -17.03 26.95 19.06
CA PRO A 445 -17.52 26.58 17.75
C PRO A 445 -16.51 25.63 17.08
N PRO A 446 -16.98 24.55 16.41
CA PRO A 446 -16.09 23.70 15.63
C PRO A 446 -15.45 24.51 14.50
N SER A 447 -14.20 24.18 14.17
CA SER A 447 -13.43 24.85 13.11
C SER A 447 -13.00 23.93 11.97
N ASP A 448 -13.35 22.65 12.07
CA ASP A 448 -13.15 21.66 11.02
C ASP A 448 -14.17 20.51 11.13
N ILE A 449 -14.24 19.67 10.10
CA ILE A 449 -15.05 18.44 10.04
C ILE A 449 -14.16 17.34 9.49
N ASP A 450 -14.11 16.20 10.17
CA ASP A 450 -13.56 14.96 9.61
C ASP A 450 -14.71 14.06 9.14
N LEU A 451 -14.63 13.58 7.90
CA LEU A 451 -15.61 12.69 7.27
C LEU A 451 -15.00 11.31 7.05
N PHE A 452 -15.68 10.28 7.53
CA PHE A 452 -15.34 8.87 7.36
C PHE A 452 -16.46 8.18 6.59
N ILE A 453 -16.14 7.64 5.43
CA ILE A 453 -17.07 6.98 4.52
C ILE A 453 -16.76 5.50 4.49
N THR A 454 -17.77 4.65 4.68
CA THR A 454 -17.63 3.19 4.56
C THR A 454 -18.73 2.65 3.65
N LEU A 455 -18.35 1.84 2.67
CA LEU A 455 -19.30 1.04 1.89
C LEU A 455 -19.35 -0.39 2.41
N ARG A 456 -20.56 -0.89 2.66
CA ARG A 456 -20.81 -2.24 3.19
C ARG A 456 -21.74 -3.00 2.26
N LYS A 457 -21.66 -4.33 2.33
CA LYS A 457 -22.56 -5.25 1.65
C LYS A 457 -23.38 -5.99 2.71
N LEU A 458 -24.69 -6.01 2.57
CA LEU A 458 -25.55 -6.91 3.35
C LEU A 458 -26.11 -7.98 2.42
N ASN A 459 -26.10 -9.23 2.87
CA ASN A 459 -26.72 -10.34 2.15
C ASN A 459 -28.26 -10.22 2.17
N ALA A 460 -28.96 -11.13 1.48
CA ALA A 460 -30.42 -11.11 1.38
C ALA A 460 -31.15 -11.25 2.74
N LYS A 461 -30.47 -11.70 3.80
CA LYS A 461 -31.00 -11.77 5.18
C LYS A 461 -30.74 -10.51 6.00
N GLY A 462 -30.02 -9.54 5.44
CA GLY A 462 -29.61 -8.31 6.12
C GLY A 462 -28.34 -8.47 6.99
N GLU A 463 -27.61 -9.57 6.86
CA GLU A 463 -26.35 -9.79 7.57
C GLU A 463 -25.18 -9.18 6.76
N GLU A 464 -24.22 -8.58 7.44
CA GLU A 464 -23.07 -7.98 6.74
C GLU A 464 -22.13 -9.05 6.17
N VAL A 465 -21.75 -8.87 4.91
CA VAL A 465 -20.74 -9.67 4.22
C VAL A 465 -19.39 -8.98 4.38
N PHE A 466 -18.48 -9.67 5.07
CA PHE A 466 -17.11 -9.21 5.26
C PHE A 466 -16.16 -9.81 4.22
N TYR A 467 -15.06 -9.09 4.00
CA TYR A 467 -13.90 -9.56 3.26
C TYR A 467 -12.68 -9.60 4.18
N THR A 468 -11.64 -10.25 3.71
CA THR A 468 -10.36 -10.35 4.43
C THR A 468 -9.54 -9.09 4.23
N GLY A 469 -9.24 -8.40 5.33
CA GLY A 469 -8.36 -7.25 5.38
C GLY A 469 -6.89 -7.62 5.45
N THR A 470 -6.04 -6.60 5.48
CA THR A 470 -4.58 -6.73 5.50
C THR A 470 -4.07 -7.72 6.57
N MET A 471 -4.67 -7.72 7.77
CA MET A 471 -4.22 -8.54 8.90
C MET A 471 -4.99 -9.86 9.06
N GLY A 472 -5.88 -10.18 8.10
CA GLY A 472 -6.79 -11.33 8.20
C GLY A 472 -8.07 -10.96 8.97
N ASP A 473 -8.28 -9.67 9.22
CA ASP A 473 -9.42 -9.13 9.94
C ASP A 473 -10.63 -8.92 9.02
N PRO A 474 -11.88 -8.97 9.55
CA PRO A 474 -13.08 -8.71 8.76
C PRO A 474 -13.17 -7.22 8.41
N VAL A 475 -13.17 -6.91 7.12
CA VAL A 475 -13.31 -5.54 6.59
C VAL A 475 -14.55 -5.37 5.72
N PRO A 476 -15.11 -4.15 5.64
CA PRO A 476 -16.21 -3.82 4.72
C PRO A 476 -15.72 -3.79 3.26
N ILE A 477 -16.57 -3.36 2.31
CA ILE A 477 -16.22 -3.32 0.88
C ILE A 477 -14.99 -2.44 0.65
N VAL A 478 -15.04 -1.20 1.14
CA VAL A 478 -14.02 -0.16 0.98
C VAL A 478 -14.33 1.05 1.87
N LYS A 479 -13.36 1.95 2.05
CA LYS A 479 -13.45 3.16 2.86
C LYS A 479 -12.93 4.41 2.13
N GLY A 480 -13.27 5.58 2.66
CA GLY A 480 -12.82 6.89 2.20
C GLY A 480 -12.80 7.92 3.34
N TRP A 481 -11.97 8.94 3.20
CA TRP A 481 -11.72 9.94 4.24
C TRP A 481 -11.55 11.33 3.66
N GLN A 482 -11.98 12.35 4.39
CA GLN A 482 -11.67 13.74 4.06
C GLN A 482 -11.78 14.64 5.28
N ARG A 483 -10.70 15.39 5.55
CA ARG A 483 -10.75 16.59 6.39
C ARG A 483 -11.29 17.76 5.58
N VAL A 484 -12.40 18.35 6.01
CA VAL A 484 -13.14 19.34 5.21
C VAL A 484 -12.36 20.65 5.07
N SER A 485 -11.50 21.02 6.02
CA SER A 485 -10.61 22.17 5.83
C SER A 485 -9.61 21.99 4.68
N LEU A 486 -9.37 20.75 4.27
CA LEU A 486 -8.52 20.39 3.13
C LEU A 486 -9.35 20.00 1.89
N ARG A 487 -10.60 20.47 1.77
CA ARG A 487 -11.52 20.11 0.68
C ARG A 487 -11.12 20.62 -0.71
N LYS A 488 -10.27 21.64 -0.80
CA LYS A 488 -9.88 22.30 -2.06
C LYS A 488 -9.33 21.27 -3.07
N VAL A 489 -10.07 21.11 -4.18
CA VAL A 489 -9.66 20.33 -5.34
C VAL A 489 -8.79 21.19 -6.24
N ASP A 490 -7.71 20.63 -6.77
CA ASP A 490 -6.88 21.27 -7.78
C ASP A 490 -7.36 20.82 -9.16
N GLU A 491 -8.33 21.56 -9.70
CA GLU A 491 -8.92 21.31 -11.02
C GLU A 491 -7.92 21.47 -12.17
N SER A 492 -6.79 22.17 -11.94
CA SER A 492 -5.74 22.34 -12.94
C SER A 492 -4.82 21.13 -13.04
N ASN A 493 -4.84 20.24 -12.03
CA ASN A 493 -4.00 19.05 -12.02
C ASN A 493 -4.53 18.00 -12.99
N LYS A 494 -3.68 17.51 -13.90
CA LYS A 494 -4.04 16.47 -14.89
C LYS A 494 -4.53 15.15 -14.29
N LEU A 495 -4.16 14.86 -13.03
CA LEU A 495 -4.60 13.68 -12.30
C LEU A 495 -6.02 13.82 -11.77
N HIS A 496 -6.56 15.05 -11.71
CA HIS A 496 -7.95 15.26 -11.36
C HIS A 496 -8.88 14.63 -12.40
N LYS A 497 -9.85 13.86 -11.91
CA LYS A 497 -11.02 13.36 -12.64
C LYS A 497 -12.25 13.56 -11.76
N GLU A 498 -13.43 13.63 -12.36
CA GLU A 498 -14.69 13.69 -11.59
C GLU A 498 -14.86 12.48 -10.65
N TYR A 499 -14.34 11.32 -11.04
CA TYR A 499 -14.34 10.10 -10.23
C TYR A 499 -13.09 9.94 -9.33
N LEU A 500 -12.14 10.89 -9.37
CA LEU A 500 -10.90 10.87 -8.61
C LEU A 500 -10.45 12.31 -8.32
N PRO A 501 -11.03 12.98 -7.31
CA PRO A 501 -10.67 14.33 -6.95
C PRO A 501 -9.18 14.41 -6.56
N TYR A 502 -8.44 15.36 -7.13
CA TYR A 502 -7.04 15.56 -6.79
C TYR A 502 -6.90 16.76 -5.86
N ARG A 503 -6.17 16.56 -4.76
CA ARG A 503 -5.90 17.59 -3.75
C ARG A 503 -4.43 17.63 -3.44
N ASN A 504 -3.83 18.81 -3.36
CA ASN A 504 -2.40 18.94 -3.07
C ASN A 504 -2.06 18.67 -1.61
N TYR A 505 -2.98 18.97 -0.69
CA TYR A 505 -2.79 18.94 0.77
C TYR A 505 -1.67 19.87 1.24
N TYR A 506 -1.59 21.06 0.65
CA TYR A 506 -0.65 22.09 1.07
C TYR A 506 -1.21 22.93 2.20
N SER A 507 -0.31 23.51 3.00
CA SER A 507 -0.68 24.45 4.07
C SER A 507 -1.49 25.64 3.54
N SER A 508 -1.20 26.09 2.31
CA SER A 508 -1.90 27.16 1.60
C SER A 508 -3.29 26.78 1.06
N ASP A 509 -3.66 25.49 1.10
CA ASP A 509 -4.98 25.02 0.66
C ASP A 509 -6.00 24.96 1.80
N VAL A 510 -5.59 25.23 3.05
CA VAL A 510 -6.46 25.15 4.22
C VAL A 510 -7.56 26.20 4.13
N GLN A 511 -8.81 25.73 4.22
CA GLN A 511 -10.03 26.52 4.22
C GLN A 511 -10.83 26.19 5.49
N PRO A 512 -10.73 26.95 6.58
CA PRO A 512 -11.43 26.65 7.84
C PRO A 512 -12.93 26.43 7.66
N VAL A 513 -13.53 25.67 8.58
CA VAL A 513 -14.98 25.49 8.70
C VAL A 513 -15.51 26.52 9.69
N GLU A 514 -16.61 27.16 9.34
CA GLU A 514 -17.37 28.05 10.19
C GLU A 514 -18.65 27.36 10.65
N GLU A 515 -19.09 27.70 11.86
CA GLU A 515 -20.28 27.11 12.44
C GLU A 515 -21.53 27.39 11.61
N ASN A 516 -22.32 26.34 11.35
CA ASN A 516 -23.56 26.33 10.55
C ASN A 516 -23.38 26.73 9.07
N GLN A 517 -22.18 27.04 8.61
CA GLN A 517 -21.91 27.26 7.19
C GLN A 517 -21.91 25.91 6.45
N LYS A 518 -22.56 25.88 5.28
CA LYS A 518 -22.59 24.70 4.41
C LYS A 518 -21.39 24.69 3.48
N TYR A 519 -20.78 23.52 3.33
CA TYR A 519 -19.67 23.24 2.44
C TYR A 519 -20.00 22.04 1.57
N GLU A 520 -19.73 22.15 0.27
CA GLU A 520 -19.71 21.02 -0.64
C GLU A 520 -18.32 20.37 -0.62
N VAL A 521 -18.28 19.05 -0.50
CA VAL A 521 -17.04 18.30 -0.41
C VAL A 521 -17.14 16.96 -1.13
N ASP A 522 -16.17 16.71 -2.01
CA ASP A 522 -15.98 15.40 -2.64
C ASP A 522 -15.03 14.54 -1.81
N VAL A 523 -15.50 13.44 -1.26
CA VAL A 523 -14.68 12.46 -0.54
C VAL A 523 -14.25 11.36 -1.51
N GLU A 524 -12.93 11.17 -1.68
CA GLU A 524 -12.40 10.01 -2.38
C GLU A 524 -12.69 8.76 -1.54
N VAL A 525 -13.46 7.83 -2.10
CA VAL A 525 -13.60 6.47 -1.58
C VAL A 525 -12.74 5.58 -2.47
N TRP A 526 -11.86 4.80 -1.84
CA TRP A 526 -10.83 4.06 -2.57
C TRP A 526 -11.43 3.12 -3.63
N PRO A 527 -10.64 2.77 -4.67
CA PRO A 527 -11.13 1.90 -5.72
C PRO A 527 -11.55 0.54 -5.18
N THR A 528 -12.57 -0.06 -5.79
CA THR A 528 -13.12 -1.32 -5.30
C THR A 528 -13.66 -2.20 -6.43
N ASN A 529 -13.91 -3.47 -6.09
CA ASN A 529 -14.79 -4.36 -6.83
C ASN A 529 -15.78 -5.02 -5.86
N VAL A 530 -17.07 -5.07 -6.19
CA VAL A 530 -18.06 -5.90 -5.50
C VAL A 530 -19.20 -6.24 -6.44
N VAL A 531 -19.72 -7.47 -6.33
CA VAL A 531 -20.94 -7.89 -7.04
C VAL A 531 -22.03 -8.16 -6.02
N LEU A 532 -23.14 -7.42 -6.15
CA LEU A 532 -24.37 -7.64 -5.40
C LEU A 532 -25.33 -8.48 -6.25
N GLU A 533 -25.87 -9.54 -5.66
CA GLU A 533 -26.96 -10.33 -6.20
C GLU A 533 -28.32 -9.68 -5.87
N PRO A 534 -29.41 -10.01 -6.59
CA PRO A 534 -30.74 -9.52 -6.27
C PRO A 534 -31.09 -9.71 -4.79
N GLU A 535 -31.77 -8.72 -4.22
CA GLU A 535 -32.15 -8.63 -2.80
C GLU A 535 -31.01 -8.35 -1.81
N GLU A 536 -29.75 -8.33 -2.25
CA GLU A 536 -28.65 -7.82 -1.42
C GLU A 536 -28.68 -6.30 -1.33
N THR A 537 -28.08 -5.74 -0.27
CA THR A 537 -28.10 -4.30 -0.02
C THR A 537 -26.70 -3.72 -0.03
N LEU A 538 -26.50 -2.68 -0.85
CA LEU A 538 -25.36 -1.79 -0.71
C LEU A 538 -25.67 -0.76 0.38
N MET A 539 -24.80 -0.61 1.34
CA MET A 539 -24.97 0.34 2.45
C MET A 539 -23.85 1.37 2.43
N LEU A 540 -24.22 2.64 2.33
CA LEU A 540 -23.33 3.78 2.56
C LEU A 540 -23.42 4.18 4.03
N GLU A 541 -22.29 4.20 4.71
CA GLU A 541 -22.16 4.67 6.08
C GLU A 541 -21.30 5.94 6.12
N ILE A 542 -21.76 6.96 6.85
CA ILE A 542 -21.05 8.22 7.07
C ILE A 542 -20.89 8.45 8.57
N ALA A 543 -19.66 8.71 9.00
CA ALA A 543 -19.29 8.91 10.40
C ALA A 543 -18.34 10.10 10.56
N GLY A 544 -18.20 10.54 11.81
CA GLY A 544 -17.19 11.51 12.20
C GLY A 544 -15.93 10.87 12.77
N HIS A 545 -15.87 9.54 12.86
CA HIS A 545 -14.73 8.79 13.36
C HIS A 545 -14.63 7.43 12.65
N ASP A 546 -13.56 6.69 12.92
CA ASP A 546 -13.40 5.34 12.36
C ASP A 546 -14.53 4.41 12.81
N THR A 547 -15.08 3.69 11.84
CA THR A 547 -16.02 2.59 12.06
C THR A 547 -15.34 1.24 11.82
N GLN A 548 -16.01 0.14 12.15
CA GLN A 548 -15.46 -1.23 12.05
C GLN A 548 -14.71 -1.51 10.74
N GLY A 549 -13.65 -2.33 10.83
CA GLY A 549 -12.77 -2.71 9.73
C GLY A 549 -11.58 -1.77 9.51
N VAL A 550 -11.12 -1.06 10.56
CA VAL A 550 -9.89 -0.24 10.51
C VAL A 550 -8.68 -0.92 11.15
N GLY A 551 -8.88 -1.96 11.97
CA GLY A 551 -7.80 -2.72 12.59
C GLY A 551 -6.75 -1.82 13.27
N ARG A 552 -5.50 -1.86 12.78
CA ARG A 552 -4.40 -1.03 13.27
C ARG A 552 -4.25 0.31 12.54
N PHE A 553 -5.15 0.69 11.67
CA PHE A 553 -5.06 1.87 10.81
C PHE A 553 -6.03 2.98 11.24
N SER A 554 -6.27 3.13 12.55
CA SER A 554 -7.19 4.16 13.04
C SER A 554 -6.59 5.57 12.98
N HIS A 555 -7.47 6.55 13.11
CA HIS A 555 -7.29 7.99 12.97
C HIS A 555 -7.76 8.67 14.25
N GLU A 556 -7.02 8.44 15.33
CA GLU A 556 -7.43 8.82 16.69
C GLU A 556 -6.37 9.64 17.42
N HIS A 557 -5.34 10.11 16.70
CA HIS A 557 -4.26 10.87 17.30
C HIS A 557 -4.80 12.15 17.97
N PRO A 558 -4.58 12.36 19.28
CA PRO A 558 -5.24 13.44 20.03
C PRO A 558 -4.85 14.85 19.55
N ASP A 559 -3.61 15.03 19.09
CA ASP A 559 -3.16 16.34 18.56
C ASP A 559 -3.61 16.60 17.12
N ASP A 560 -3.99 15.55 16.38
CA ASP A 560 -4.55 15.70 15.02
C ASP A 560 -6.07 15.88 15.08
N ARG A 561 -6.71 15.27 16.09
CA ARG A 561 -8.17 15.28 16.30
C ARG A 561 -8.53 15.90 17.65
N ASP A 562 -8.02 17.10 17.91
CA ASP A 562 -8.30 17.86 19.14
C ASP A 562 -9.79 18.14 19.28
N THR A 563 -10.35 17.84 20.45
CA THR A 563 -11.77 18.07 20.76
C THR A 563 -12.16 19.54 20.63
N LYS A 564 -11.23 20.49 20.81
CA LYS A 564 -11.49 21.92 20.62
C LYS A 564 -11.78 22.30 19.16
N ILE A 565 -11.37 21.46 18.21
CA ILE A 565 -11.56 21.69 16.77
C ILE A 565 -12.85 21.03 16.28
N PHE A 566 -13.11 19.80 16.73
CA PHE A 566 -14.12 18.92 16.14
C PHE A 566 -15.35 18.65 17.01
N ASP A 567 -15.33 18.96 18.32
CA ASP A 567 -16.46 18.62 19.19
C ASP A 567 -17.75 19.36 18.79
N GLY A 568 -18.87 18.63 18.78
CA GLY A 568 -20.16 19.16 18.33
C GLY A 568 -20.97 18.16 17.52
N LYS A 569 -21.77 18.69 16.59
CA LYS A 569 -22.60 17.94 15.66
C LYS A 569 -22.15 18.20 14.23
N ASN A 570 -21.96 17.13 13.48
CA ASN A 570 -21.87 17.19 12.02
C ASN A 570 -23.28 17.10 11.45
N ILE A 571 -23.53 17.88 10.40
CA ILE A 571 -24.82 18.03 9.75
C ILE A 571 -24.63 17.68 8.27
N ILE A 572 -25.44 16.77 7.74
CA ILE A 572 -25.46 16.44 6.31
C ILE A 572 -26.80 16.85 5.73
N THR A 573 -26.77 17.60 4.64
CA THR A 573 -27.97 17.93 3.86
C THR A 573 -28.26 16.80 2.88
N VAL A 574 -29.46 16.23 2.95
CA VAL A 574 -29.91 15.12 2.11
C VAL A 574 -31.15 15.50 1.32
N GLY A 575 -31.41 14.75 0.24
CA GLY A 575 -32.45 15.04 -0.73
C GLY A 575 -32.10 16.17 -1.69
N GLY A 576 -32.94 16.37 -2.72
CA GLY A 576 -32.54 17.16 -3.88
C GLY A 576 -31.28 16.59 -4.53
N GLU A 577 -30.41 17.48 -4.98
CA GLU A 577 -29.05 17.17 -5.41
C GLU A 577 -28.03 17.64 -4.35
N ALA A 578 -28.34 17.57 -3.05
CA ALA A 578 -27.43 18.09 -2.02
C ALA A 578 -26.27 17.13 -1.67
N SER A 579 -26.54 15.82 -1.67
CA SER A 579 -25.55 14.79 -1.36
C SER A 579 -25.82 13.50 -2.13
N TRP A 580 -24.77 12.90 -2.69
CA TRP A 580 -24.84 11.63 -3.42
C TRP A 580 -23.52 10.87 -3.37
N ILE A 581 -23.56 9.58 -3.68
CA ILE A 581 -22.37 8.79 -3.98
C ILE A 581 -22.38 8.39 -5.46
N THR A 582 -21.27 8.63 -6.15
CA THR A 582 -21.08 8.21 -7.54
C THR A 582 -20.39 6.85 -7.55
N LEU A 583 -21.09 5.84 -8.06
CA LEU A 583 -20.61 4.46 -8.12
C LEU A 583 -20.26 4.06 -9.56
N PRO A 584 -19.12 3.36 -9.78
CA PRO A 584 -18.71 2.87 -11.08
C PRO A 584 -19.47 1.58 -11.44
N VAL A 585 -20.69 1.73 -11.95
CA VAL A 585 -21.56 0.60 -12.31
C VAL A 585 -21.07 -0.02 -13.61
N ILE A 586 -20.90 -1.34 -13.62
CA ILE A 586 -20.52 -2.11 -14.81
C ILE A 586 -21.77 -2.80 -15.36
N ASP A 587 -22.14 -2.44 -16.58
CA ASP A 587 -23.26 -3.08 -17.26
C ASP A 587 -23.00 -4.58 -17.46
N ALA A 588 -24.06 -5.39 -17.34
CA ALA A 588 -23.98 -6.80 -17.66
C ALA A 588 -23.52 -6.97 -19.12
N ARG A 589 -22.39 -7.66 -19.32
CA ARG A 589 -21.90 -7.98 -20.66
C ARG A 589 -22.92 -8.90 -21.34
N LYS A 590 -23.35 -8.51 -22.55
CA LYS A 590 -24.29 -9.27 -23.37
C LYS A 590 -23.72 -10.60 -23.83
#